data_AF-A0A1G8Q6U1-F1
#
_entry.id   AF-A0A1G8Q6U1-F1
#
_cell.length_a   1.000
_cell.length_b   1.000
_cell.length_c   1.000
_cell.angle_alpha   90.00
_cell.angle_beta   90.00
_cell.angle_gamma   90.00
#
_symmetry.space_group_name_H-M   'P 1'
#
loop_
_entity.id
_entity.type
_entity.pdbx_description
1 polymer ?
#
loop_
_entity_poly.entity_id
_entity_poly.type
_entity_poly.pdbx_seq_one_letter_code
_entity_poly.pdbx_strand_id
1 'polypeptide(L)'
;MIDNEGYRANVGIIICNRRGQVMWARRFGQHSWQFPQGGVDQGESPEQAMYRELYEEVGLQKEDVKVLASSRSWLRYRLPKRLVRQDSKPVCIGQKQKWFLLQLVADEKRIDLRRSGHPEFDDWRWVSYWYPVRQVVSFKRDVYRKVMKEFSPVAMPFQERSDHTKRNRDGNFRARRRRRNR
;
A
#
# COMPACT_ATOMS: atom_id res chain seq x y z
N MET A 1 18.21 4.78 -8.49
CA MET A 1 19.36 3.89 -8.80
C MET A 1 18.93 2.41 -8.75
N ILE A 2 19.55 1.53 -9.55
CA ILE A 2 19.31 0.07 -9.54
C ILE A 2 20.45 -0.58 -8.76
N ASP A 3 20.15 -1.54 -7.87
CA ASP A 3 21.17 -2.24 -7.09
C ASP A 3 21.85 -3.39 -7.86
N ASN A 4 22.87 -4.00 -7.24
CA ASN A 4 23.62 -5.12 -7.83
C ASN A 4 22.76 -6.37 -8.10
N GLU A 5 21.59 -6.48 -7.47
CA GLU A 5 20.64 -7.56 -7.69
C GLU A 5 19.65 -7.23 -8.84
N GLY A 6 19.75 -6.04 -9.44
CA GLY A 6 18.88 -5.56 -10.52
C GLY A 6 17.56 -4.94 -10.07
N TYR A 7 17.40 -4.63 -8.78
CA TYR A 7 16.18 -4.00 -8.24
C TYR A 7 16.34 -2.49 -8.08
N ARG A 8 15.32 -1.75 -8.53
CA ARG A 8 15.20 -0.31 -8.23
C ARG A 8 14.61 -0.11 -6.83
N ALA A 9 15.25 0.72 -6.02
CA ALA A 9 14.70 1.15 -4.74
C ALA A 9 13.51 2.09 -4.94
N ASN A 10 12.43 1.84 -4.20
CA ASN A 10 11.16 2.54 -4.34
C ASN A 10 10.43 2.60 -3.00
N VAL A 11 9.52 3.54 -2.84
CA VAL A 11 8.60 3.63 -1.69
C VAL A 11 7.18 3.47 -2.16
N GLY A 12 6.36 2.79 -1.35
CA GLY A 12 4.91 2.68 -1.59
C GLY A 12 4.14 3.33 -0.45
N ILE A 13 3.07 4.03 -0.78
CA ILE A 13 2.30 4.83 0.19
C ILE A 13 0.88 4.30 0.28
N ILE A 14 0.45 3.92 1.48
CA ILE A 14 -0.94 3.57 1.75
C ILE A 14 -1.52 4.67 2.62
N ILE A 15 -2.45 5.45 2.06
CA ILE A 15 -3.18 6.46 2.81
C ILE A 15 -4.50 5.85 3.26
N CYS A 16 -4.75 5.84 4.57
CA CYS A 16 -6.02 5.39 5.15
C CYS A 16 -6.79 6.54 5.79
N ASN A 17 -8.12 6.41 5.82
CA ASN A 17 -8.98 7.29 6.59
C ASN A 17 -9.41 6.63 7.92
N ARG A 18 -10.15 7.37 8.75
CA ARG A 18 -10.66 6.87 10.04
C ARG A 18 -11.77 5.81 9.91
N ARG A 19 -12.25 5.53 8.70
CA ARG A 19 -13.32 4.57 8.40
C ARG A 19 -12.79 3.19 7.98
N GLY A 20 -11.48 2.95 8.05
CA GLY A 20 -10.86 1.70 7.61
C GLY A 20 -10.86 1.54 6.08
N GLN A 21 -10.92 2.65 5.34
CA GLN A 21 -10.75 2.66 3.90
C GLN A 21 -9.36 3.15 3.53
N VAL A 22 -8.90 2.79 2.34
CA VAL A 22 -7.62 3.22 1.78
C VAL A 22 -7.82 3.97 0.48
N MET A 23 -6.94 4.94 0.22
CA MET A 23 -6.94 5.69 -1.03
C MET A 23 -6.47 4.77 -2.15
N TRP A 24 -7.20 4.78 -3.26
CA TRP A 24 -6.90 3.99 -4.45
C TRP A 24 -6.92 4.90 -5.66
N ALA A 25 -5.82 4.99 -6.39
CA ALA A 25 -5.65 5.96 -7.47
C ALA A 25 -5.58 5.27 -8.83
N ARG A 26 -6.21 5.86 -9.84
CA ARG A 26 -6.21 5.38 -11.23
C ARG A 26 -5.04 6.00 -11.97
N ARG A 27 -4.24 5.18 -12.64
CA ARG A 27 -3.08 5.64 -13.40
C ARG A 27 -3.54 6.50 -14.59
N PHE A 28 -2.87 7.63 -14.79
CA PHE A 28 -3.16 8.57 -15.86
C PHE A 28 -3.18 7.87 -17.22
N GLY A 29 -4.28 8.03 -17.96
CA GLY A 29 -4.43 7.46 -19.30
C GLY A 29 -4.55 5.93 -19.33
N GLN A 30 -4.81 5.29 -18.19
CA GLN A 30 -4.99 3.85 -18.09
C GLN A 30 -6.20 3.50 -17.21
N HIS A 31 -6.72 2.27 -17.36
CA HIS A 31 -7.78 1.75 -16.49
C HIS A 31 -7.26 0.99 -15.27
N SER A 32 -5.93 0.96 -15.09
CA SER A 32 -5.31 0.26 -13.96
C SER A 32 -5.20 1.19 -12.75
N TRP A 33 -5.40 0.63 -11.57
CA TRP A 33 -5.37 1.36 -10.30
C TRP A 33 -4.26 0.83 -9.41
N GLN A 34 -3.63 1.70 -8.63
CA GLN A 34 -2.59 1.36 -7.69
C GLN A 34 -2.51 2.33 -6.50
N PHE A 35 -1.67 1.99 -5.52
CA PHE A 35 -1.21 2.93 -4.51
C PHE A 35 -0.12 3.84 -5.09
N PRO A 36 0.02 5.09 -4.59
CA PRO A 36 1.16 5.97 -4.90
C PRO A 36 2.49 5.28 -4.61
N GLN A 37 3.46 5.45 -5.52
CA GLN A 37 4.76 4.83 -5.38
C GLN A 37 5.84 5.44 -6.28
N GLY A 38 7.01 5.73 -5.71
CA GLY A 38 8.08 6.32 -6.50
C GLY A 38 9.49 6.05 -6.01
N GLY A 39 10.46 6.51 -6.79
CA GLY A 39 11.86 6.11 -6.66
C GLY A 39 12.48 6.62 -5.36
N VAL A 40 13.45 5.88 -4.82
CA VAL A 40 14.37 6.45 -3.82
C VAL A 40 15.64 6.87 -4.54
N ASP A 41 15.98 8.15 -4.42
CA ASP A 41 17.17 8.71 -5.05
C ASP A 41 18.43 8.51 -4.21
N GLN A 42 19.59 8.77 -4.82
CA GLN A 42 20.87 8.57 -4.14
C GLN A 42 21.04 9.57 -3.01
N GLY A 43 21.35 9.09 -1.80
CA GLY A 43 21.45 9.93 -0.61
C GLY A 43 20.11 10.28 0.04
N GLU A 44 18.98 9.88 -0.58
CA GLU A 44 17.65 10.09 -0.05
C GLU A 44 17.24 8.95 0.90
N SER A 45 16.74 9.29 2.09
CA SER A 45 16.13 8.29 2.97
C SER A 45 14.76 7.87 2.44
N PRO A 46 14.29 6.64 2.73
CA PRO A 46 12.95 6.22 2.32
C PRO A 46 11.82 7.12 2.82
N GLU A 47 11.98 7.76 3.98
CA GLU A 47 10.98 8.71 4.49
C GLU A 47 10.98 10.03 3.70
N GLN A 48 12.15 10.55 3.32
CA GLN A 48 12.24 11.73 2.44
C GLN A 48 11.61 11.44 1.08
N ALA A 49 11.94 10.30 0.47
CA ALA A 49 11.34 9.85 -0.78
C ALA A 49 9.81 9.76 -0.65
N MET A 50 9.32 9.16 0.44
CA MET A 50 7.88 9.04 0.68
C MET A 50 7.18 10.40 0.69
N TYR A 51 7.72 11.40 1.39
CA TYR A 51 7.11 12.74 1.40
C TYR A 51 7.23 13.49 0.07
N ARG A 52 8.32 13.30 -0.67
CA ARG A 52 8.46 13.86 -2.03
C ARG A 52 7.40 13.28 -2.96
N GLU A 53 7.27 11.97 -3.00
CA GLU A 53 6.27 11.27 -3.83
C GLU A 53 4.83 11.60 -3.37
N LEU A 54 4.59 11.72 -2.06
CA LEU A 54 3.31 12.16 -1.52
C LEU A 54 2.91 13.54 -2.05
N TYR A 55 3.87 14.47 -2.11
CA TYR A 55 3.64 15.82 -2.61
C TYR A 55 3.48 15.85 -4.13
N GLU A 56 4.34 15.14 -4.87
CA GLU A 56 4.33 15.14 -6.34
C GLU A 56 3.10 14.43 -6.91
N GLU A 57 2.70 13.29 -6.35
CA GLU A 57 1.63 12.44 -6.89
C GLU A 57 0.25 12.73 -6.28
N VAL A 58 0.21 13.25 -5.05
CA VAL A 58 -1.04 13.40 -4.27
C VAL A 58 -1.26 14.84 -3.79
N GLY A 59 -0.26 15.72 -3.92
CA GLY A 59 -0.36 17.12 -3.50
C GLY A 59 -0.32 17.35 -1.98
N LEU A 60 -0.20 16.29 -1.19
CA LEU A 60 -0.25 16.35 0.27
C LEU A 60 1.15 16.63 0.86
N GLN A 61 1.17 17.42 1.92
CA GLN A 61 2.39 17.74 2.67
C GLN A 61 2.47 16.95 3.99
N LYS A 62 3.56 17.15 4.73
CA LYS A 62 3.82 16.41 5.98
C LYS A 62 2.73 16.66 7.03
N GLU A 63 2.20 17.86 7.05
CA GLU A 63 1.16 18.30 7.98
C GLU A 63 -0.22 17.70 7.68
N ASP A 64 -0.46 17.31 6.41
CA ASP A 64 -1.74 16.77 5.97
C ASP A 64 -1.93 15.29 6.35
N VAL A 65 -0.85 14.63 6.79
CA VAL A 65 -0.82 13.19 7.10
C VAL A 65 -0.13 12.89 8.43
N LYS A 66 -0.43 11.71 8.99
CA LYS A 66 0.31 11.13 10.10
C LYS A 66 0.86 9.77 9.71
N VAL A 67 2.18 9.57 9.84
CA VAL A 67 2.79 8.25 9.67
C VAL A 67 2.33 7.34 10.82
N LEU A 68 1.65 6.24 10.49
CA LEU A 68 1.19 5.25 11.46
C LEU A 68 2.14 4.06 11.57
N ALA A 69 2.71 3.63 10.44
CA ALA A 69 3.63 2.51 10.38
C ALA A 69 4.51 2.58 9.14
N SER A 70 5.64 1.88 9.18
CA SER A 70 6.42 1.52 7.99
C SER A 70 6.70 0.02 7.97
N SER A 71 6.84 -0.56 6.79
CA SER A 71 7.08 -2.00 6.65
C SER A 71 8.43 -2.37 7.26
N ARG A 72 8.51 -3.43 8.06
CA ARG A 72 9.75 -3.83 8.76
C ARG A 72 10.92 -4.05 7.79
N SER A 73 10.67 -4.78 6.72
CA SER A 73 11.65 -5.12 5.68
C SER A 73 11.29 -4.53 4.32
N TRP A 74 12.28 -4.46 3.43
CA TRP A 74 12.05 -4.22 2.01
C TRP A 74 11.32 -5.41 1.37
N LEU A 75 10.27 -5.13 0.60
CA LEU A 75 9.51 -6.13 -0.13
C LEU A 75 9.84 -6.07 -1.61
N ARG A 76 10.10 -7.22 -2.22
CA ARG A 76 10.55 -7.31 -3.61
C ARG A 76 9.49 -7.94 -4.49
N TYR A 77 9.36 -7.43 -5.71
CA TYR A 77 8.67 -8.13 -6.79
C TYR A 77 9.48 -8.03 -8.08
N ARG A 78 9.35 -9.05 -8.93
CA ARG A 78 9.96 -9.07 -10.26
C ARG A 78 8.96 -8.61 -11.31
N LEU A 79 9.45 -7.89 -12.31
CA LEU A 79 8.66 -7.57 -13.49
C LEU A 79 8.54 -8.83 -14.37
N PRO A 80 7.37 -9.07 -14.98
CA PRO A 80 7.25 -10.04 -16.07
C PRO A 80 8.28 -9.74 -17.16
N LYS A 81 8.89 -10.76 -17.78
CA LYS A 81 9.96 -10.59 -18.80
C LYS A 81 9.60 -9.56 -19.89
N ARG A 82 8.34 -9.55 -20.34
CA ARG A 82 7.81 -8.61 -21.34
C ARG A 82 7.79 -7.13 -20.92
N LEU A 83 7.88 -6.84 -19.62
CA LEU A 83 7.90 -5.47 -19.07
C LEU A 83 9.31 -5.02 -18.67
N VAL A 84 10.30 -5.92 -18.76
CA VAL A 84 11.70 -5.60 -18.48
C VAL A 84 12.26 -4.88 -19.70
N ARG A 85 12.66 -3.61 -19.53
CA ARG A 85 13.31 -2.82 -20.58
C ARG A 85 14.76 -3.27 -20.72
N GLN A 86 15.08 -3.97 -21.80
CA GLN A 86 16.44 -4.48 -22.04
C GLN A 86 17.43 -3.38 -22.41
N ASP A 87 16.93 -2.23 -22.87
CA ASP A 87 17.77 -1.09 -23.26
C ASP A 87 18.35 -0.33 -22.07
N SER A 88 17.83 -0.57 -20.85
CA SER A 88 18.38 0.04 -19.64
C SER A 88 19.65 -0.68 -19.18
N LYS A 89 20.74 0.07 -18.96
CA LYS A 89 21.97 -0.43 -18.33
C LYS A 89 22.20 0.30 -17.00
N PRO A 90 22.21 -0.39 -15.85
CA PRO A 90 21.92 -1.82 -15.66
C PRO A 90 20.44 -2.16 -15.89
N VAL A 91 20.15 -3.42 -16.20
CA VAL A 91 18.78 -3.90 -16.46
C VAL A 91 17.98 -3.93 -15.17
N CYS A 92 16.84 -3.25 -15.15
CA CYS A 92 15.90 -3.28 -14.02
C CYS A 92 14.99 -4.51 -14.10
N ILE A 93 15.22 -5.51 -13.24
CA ILE A 93 14.42 -6.75 -13.21
C ILE A 93 13.19 -6.66 -12.30
N GLY A 94 13.10 -5.61 -11.47
CA GLY A 94 12.06 -5.49 -10.46
C GLY A 94 12.21 -4.26 -9.57
N GLN A 95 11.33 -4.18 -8.56
CA GLN A 95 11.42 -3.16 -7.53
C GLN A 95 11.61 -3.79 -6.15
N LYS A 96 12.38 -3.11 -5.30
CA LYS A 96 12.41 -3.32 -3.86
C LYS A 96 11.74 -2.11 -3.21
N GLN A 97 10.70 -2.37 -2.43
CA GLN A 97 9.82 -1.34 -1.89
C GLN A 97 9.84 -1.31 -0.37
N LYS A 98 10.00 -0.11 0.18
CA LYS A 98 9.68 0.18 1.59
C LYS A 98 8.28 0.83 1.62
N TRP A 99 7.39 0.31 2.44
CA TRP A 99 6.01 0.79 2.47
C TRP A 99 5.73 1.62 3.70
N PHE A 100 4.87 2.62 3.55
CA PHE A 100 4.43 3.50 4.63
C PHE A 100 2.90 3.50 4.70
N LEU A 101 2.37 3.35 5.93
CA LEU A 101 0.96 3.57 6.23
C LEU A 101 0.82 4.98 6.79
N LEU A 102 0.05 5.79 6.09
CA LEU A 102 -0.28 7.16 6.46
C LEU A 102 -1.76 7.26 6.81
N GLN A 103 -2.09 8.06 7.80
CA GLN A 103 -3.45 8.51 8.05
C GLN A 103 -3.63 9.90 7.48
N LEU A 104 -4.65 10.10 6.65
CA LEU A 104 -5.06 11.44 6.25
C LEU A 104 -5.64 12.18 7.46
N VAL A 105 -5.08 13.34 7.80
CA VAL A 105 -5.57 14.20 8.90
C VAL A 105 -6.16 15.51 8.39
N ALA A 106 -5.79 15.94 7.18
CA ALA A 106 -6.41 17.07 6.50
C ALA A 106 -7.77 16.72 5.85
N ASP A 107 -8.43 17.75 5.31
CA ASP A 107 -9.61 17.59 4.46
C ASP A 107 -9.24 16.88 3.15
N GLU A 108 -10.09 15.98 2.67
CA GLU A 108 -9.85 15.23 1.43
C GLU A 108 -9.76 16.12 0.18
N LYS A 109 -10.28 17.35 0.24
CA LYS A 109 -10.13 18.37 -0.81
C LYS A 109 -8.68 18.82 -1.00
N ARG A 110 -7.77 18.52 -0.06
CA ARG A 110 -6.33 18.78 -0.20
C ARG A 110 -5.64 17.83 -1.18
N ILE A 111 -6.25 16.71 -1.53
CA ILE A 111 -5.70 15.77 -2.49
C ILE A 111 -5.74 16.39 -3.88
N ASP A 112 -4.57 16.61 -4.48
CA ASP A 112 -4.39 17.17 -5.80
C ASP A 112 -3.46 16.29 -6.63
N LEU A 113 -4.05 15.46 -7.49
CA LEU A 113 -3.31 14.56 -8.38
C LEU A 113 -2.66 15.29 -9.58
N ARG A 114 -2.95 16.58 -9.76
CA ARG A 114 -2.44 17.40 -10.87
C ARG A 114 -1.31 18.33 -10.43
N ARG A 115 -0.78 18.10 -9.23
CA ARG A 115 0.26 18.94 -8.64
C ARG A 115 1.55 18.94 -9.47
N SER A 116 1.92 17.79 -10.02
CA SER A 116 3.06 17.67 -10.92
C SER A 116 2.67 18.00 -12.36
N GLY A 117 3.62 18.52 -13.15
CA GLY A 117 3.43 18.73 -14.60
C GLY A 117 3.28 17.43 -15.41
N HIS A 118 3.49 16.27 -14.77
CA HIS A 118 3.40 14.93 -15.35
C HIS A 118 2.63 14.00 -14.38
N PRO A 119 1.30 14.12 -14.31
CA PRO A 119 0.51 13.40 -13.32
C PRO A 119 0.62 11.88 -13.49
N GLU A 120 0.95 11.16 -12.41
CA GLU A 120 0.90 9.69 -12.40
C GLU A 120 -0.55 9.18 -12.32
N PHE A 121 -1.45 9.96 -11.71
CA PHE A 121 -2.84 9.59 -11.48
C PHE A 121 -3.81 10.63 -12.04
N ASP A 122 -4.99 10.18 -12.49
CA ASP A 122 -6.04 11.07 -13.00
C ASP A 122 -7.36 11.02 -12.20
N ASP A 123 -7.49 10.05 -11.29
CA ASP A 123 -8.66 9.85 -10.44
C ASP A 123 -8.27 9.10 -9.17
N TRP A 124 -9.03 9.28 -8.09
CA TRP A 124 -8.86 8.53 -6.85
C TRP A 124 -10.19 8.29 -6.14
N ARG A 125 -10.23 7.24 -5.32
CA ARG A 125 -11.39 6.98 -4.45
C ARG A 125 -11.00 6.23 -3.19
N TRP A 126 -11.82 6.38 -2.17
CA TRP A 126 -11.78 5.52 -0.99
C TRP A 126 -12.33 4.13 -1.32
N VAL A 127 -11.57 3.09 -1.03
CA VAL A 127 -12.00 1.68 -1.16
C VAL A 127 -11.87 0.94 0.16
N SER A 128 -12.62 -0.14 0.33
CA SER A 128 -12.44 -1.04 1.48
C SER A 128 -11.00 -1.55 1.54
N TYR A 129 -10.45 -1.66 2.76
CA TYR A 129 -9.04 -2.00 2.97
C TYR A 129 -8.56 -3.18 2.12
N TRP A 130 -9.26 -4.31 2.07
CA TRP A 130 -8.78 -5.49 1.33
C TRP A 130 -9.01 -5.44 -0.19
N TYR A 131 -9.68 -4.41 -0.72
CA TYR A 131 -10.00 -4.29 -2.15
C TYR A 131 -8.76 -4.23 -3.06
N PRO A 132 -7.71 -3.44 -2.77
CA PRO A 132 -6.50 -3.35 -3.58
C PRO A 132 -5.80 -4.69 -3.84
N VAL A 133 -5.78 -5.60 -2.84
CA VAL A 133 -5.14 -6.92 -2.98
C VAL A 133 -5.78 -7.75 -4.10
N ARG A 134 -7.08 -7.54 -4.37
CA ARG A 134 -7.81 -8.27 -5.43
C ARG A 134 -7.69 -7.61 -6.80
N GLN A 135 -7.42 -6.31 -6.85
CA GLN A 135 -7.48 -5.51 -8.07
C GLN A 135 -6.11 -5.16 -8.65
N VAL A 136 -5.07 -5.17 -7.83
CA VAL A 136 -3.71 -4.89 -8.30
C VAL A 136 -3.27 -5.94 -9.33
N VAL A 137 -2.43 -5.51 -10.27
CA VAL A 137 -1.79 -6.40 -11.25
C VAL A 137 -1.13 -7.62 -10.58
N SER A 138 -1.26 -8.78 -11.22
CA SER A 138 -0.96 -10.09 -10.62
C SER A 138 0.43 -10.20 -9.99
N PHE A 139 1.46 -9.65 -10.64
CA PHE A 139 2.86 -9.72 -10.16
C PHE A 139 3.15 -8.84 -8.93
N LYS A 140 2.31 -7.85 -8.61
CA LYS A 140 2.40 -7.04 -7.39
C LYS A 140 1.57 -7.61 -6.23
N ARG A 141 0.66 -8.54 -6.51
CA ARG A 141 -0.35 -9.04 -5.56
C ARG A 141 0.23 -9.59 -4.26
N ASP A 142 1.37 -10.27 -4.32
CA ASP A 142 1.99 -10.85 -3.13
C ASP A 142 2.63 -9.79 -2.23
N VAL A 143 3.24 -8.76 -2.82
CA VAL A 143 3.74 -7.60 -2.06
C VAL A 143 2.57 -6.89 -1.38
N TYR A 144 1.50 -6.61 -2.12
CA TYR A 144 0.29 -6.00 -1.58
C TYR A 144 -0.31 -6.83 -0.44
N ARG A 145 -0.44 -8.15 -0.62
CA ARG A 145 -0.96 -9.02 0.45
C ARG A 145 -0.11 -8.95 1.72
N LYS A 146 1.23 -8.96 1.59
CA LYS A 146 2.16 -8.87 2.73
C LYS A 146 2.04 -7.54 3.45
N VAL A 147 2.10 -6.42 2.73
CA VAL A 147 2.00 -5.07 3.30
C VAL A 147 0.66 -4.85 3.99
N MET A 148 -0.43 -5.18 3.30
CA MET A 148 -1.78 -4.98 3.84
C MET A 148 -2.01 -5.85 5.07
N LYS A 149 -1.46 -7.07 5.11
CA LYS A 149 -1.51 -7.91 6.31
C LYS A 149 -0.67 -7.35 7.46
N GLU A 150 0.49 -6.79 7.17
CA GLU A 150 1.35 -6.18 8.18
C GLU A 150 0.71 -4.93 8.80
N PHE A 151 0.00 -4.14 7.99
CA PHE A 151 -0.62 -2.88 8.40
C PHE A 151 -2.06 -3.02 8.91
N SER A 152 -2.72 -4.16 8.75
CA SER A 152 -4.12 -4.34 9.14
C SER A 152 -4.41 -4.02 10.62
N PRO A 153 -3.57 -4.41 11.61
CA PRO A 153 -3.86 -4.13 13.02
C PRO A 153 -3.86 -2.63 13.33
N VAL A 154 -3.08 -1.86 12.57
CA VAL A 154 -2.91 -0.40 12.74
C VAL A 154 -3.96 0.37 11.95
N ALA A 155 -4.25 -0.05 10.71
CA ALA A 155 -5.20 0.62 9.83
C ALA A 155 -6.67 0.35 10.18
N MET A 156 -6.97 -0.79 10.82
CA MET A 156 -8.33 -1.21 11.17
C MET A 156 -8.44 -1.73 12.62
N PRO A 157 -8.08 -0.92 13.64
CA PRO A 157 -7.97 -1.37 15.03
C PRO A 157 -9.31 -1.87 15.62
N PHE A 158 -10.45 -1.47 15.04
CA PHE A 158 -11.78 -1.83 15.53
C PHE A 158 -12.35 -3.11 14.91
N GLN A 159 -11.84 -3.58 13.75
CA GLN A 159 -12.33 -4.80 13.11
C GLN A 159 -11.75 -6.08 13.71
N GLU A 160 -10.52 -6.07 14.21
CA GLU A 160 -9.93 -7.28 14.83
C GLU A 160 -10.59 -7.66 16.17
N ARG A 161 -11.15 -6.67 16.91
CA ARG A 161 -11.88 -6.91 18.18
C ARG A 161 -13.17 -7.70 17.98
N SER A 162 -13.80 -7.60 16.80
CA SER A 162 -15.06 -8.30 16.50
C SER A 162 -14.86 -9.74 16.03
N ASP A 163 -13.71 -10.09 15.45
CA ASP A 163 -13.40 -11.47 15.06
C ASP A 163 -12.95 -12.35 16.22
N HIS A 164 -12.26 -11.79 17.22
CA HIS A 164 -11.92 -12.53 18.46
C HIS A 164 -13.15 -12.88 19.30
N THR A 165 -14.19 -12.04 19.29
CA THR A 165 -15.44 -12.32 20.01
C THR A 165 -16.32 -13.35 19.28
N LYS A 166 -16.27 -13.42 17.94
CA LYS A 166 -16.95 -14.49 17.17
C LYS A 166 -16.31 -15.86 17.36
N ARG A 167 -14.96 -15.95 17.32
CA ARG A 167 -14.24 -17.23 17.54
C ARG A 167 -14.53 -17.86 18.91
N ASN A 168 -14.73 -17.05 19.96
CA ASN A 168 -15.05 -17.54 21.30
C ASN A 168 -16.52 -18.01 21.45
N ARG A 169 -17.46 -17.51 20.63
CA ARG A 169 -18.85 -18.00 20.64
C ARG A 169 -19.00 -19.36 19.96
N ASP A 170 -18.30 -19.58 18.83
CA ASP A 170 -18.40 -20.83 18.08
C ASP A 170 -17.70 -22.02 18.77
N GLY A 171 -16.64 -21.76 19.55
CA GLY A 171 -15.99 -22.76 20.40
C GLY A 171 -16.91 -23.25 21.53
N ASN A 172 -17.73 -22.35 22.10
CA ASN A 172 -18.60 -22.67 23.23
C ASN A 172 -19.88 -23.44 22.80
N PHE A 173 -20.34 -23.26 21.56
CA PHE A 173 -21.44 -24.06 21.00
C PHE A 173 -21.03 -25.51 20.71
N ARG A 174 -19.79 -25.76 20.27
CA ARG A 174 -19.29 -27.14 20.05
C ARG A 174 -19.05 -27.91 21.36
N ALA A 175 -18.66 -27.23 22.44
CA ALA A 175 -18.46 -27.85 23.74
C ALA A 175 -19.79 -28.31 24.39
N ARG A 176 -20.90 -27.58 24.18
CA ARG A 176 -22.21 -27.92 24.76
C ARG A 176 -22.91 -29.09 24.07
N ARG A 177 -22.63 -29.37 22.78
CA ARG A 177 -23.23 -30.51 22.07
C ARG A 177 -22.63 -31.87 22.45
N ARG A 178 -21.41 -31.91 23.01
CA ARG A 178 -20.76 -33.17 23.44
C ARG A 178 -21.18 -33.65 24.83
N ARG A 179 -21.84 -32.82 25.64
CA ARG A 179 -22.30 -33.19 26.99
C ARG A 179 -23.75 -33.71 27.07
N ARG A 180 -24.47 -33.79 25.94
CA ARG A 180 -25.88 -34.20 25.91
C ARG A 180 -26.14 -35.61 25.38
N ASN A 181 -25.08 -36.36 25.04
CA ASN A 181 -25.12 -37.75 24.55
C ASN A 181 -24.30 -38.72 25.44
N ARG A 182 -24.32 -38.53 26.76
CA ARG A 182 -23.85 -39.52 27.73
C ARG A 182 -24.91 -39.72 28.80
#